data_AF-A0A2D7W7H6-F1
#
_entry.id   AF-A0A2D7W7H6-F1
#
_cell.length_a   1.000
_cell.length_b   1.000
_cell.length_c   1.000
_cell.angle_alpha   90.00
_cell.angle_beta   90.00
_cell.angle_gamma   90.00
#
_symmetry.space_group_name_H-M   'P 1'
#
loop_
_entity.id
_entity.type
_entity.pdbx_description
1 polymer ?
#
loop_
_entity_poly.entity_id
_entity_poly.type
_entity_poly.pdbx_seq_one_letter_code
_entity_poly.pdbx_strand_id
1 'polypeptide(L)'
;MSNCLAKVSDLTTSLLETNPEKYAQTLKDLMTWGNGSHAVKDKLNEKPYETWNSNHLFALSRLVGTLNPDVRDRGEYPIDTFYGSRNVEGISTKDAITLLKMMLNAGGDITAKDFYDKNLLEYLKDGHMISRFYRTGNEEYTRFVETVFTSEPCNVSDSCEEGIPVVDSCEEGIPPEQ
;
A
#
# COMPACT_ATOMS: atom_id res chain seq x y z
N MET A 1 -17.68 -19.88 2.52
CA MET A 1 -17.50 -18.62 1.76
C MET A 1 -18.05 -17.38 2.49
N SER A 2 -19.19 -17.45 3.20
CA SER A 2 -19.82 -16.28 3.86
C SER A 2 -19.00 -15.56 4.94
N ASN A 3 -18.07 -16.25 5.63
CA ASN A 3 -17.26 -15.66 6.70
C ASN A 3 -16.00 -14.92 6.19
N CYS A 4 -15.64 -15.10 4.91
CA CYS A 4 -14.39 -14.58 4.34
C CYS A 4 -14.57 -13.21 3.68
N LEU A 5 -15.67 -13.02 2.93
CA LEU A 5 -16.06 -11.69 2.44
C LEU A 5 -16.30 -10.73 3.61
N ALA A 6 -16.87 -11.23 4.71
CA ALA A 6 -17.03 -10.48 5.95
C ALA A 6 -15.67 -9.98 6.51
N LYS A 7 -14.61 -10.79 6.43
CA LYS A 7 -13.27 -10.37 6.87
C LYS A 7 -12.62 -9.34 5.92
N VAL A 8 -12.88 -9.42 4.62
CA VAL A 8 -12.40 -8.39 3.68
C VAL A 8 -13.12 -7.06 3.92
N SER A 9 -14.41 -7.08 4.27
CA SER A 9 -15.13 -5.87 4.63
C SER A 9 -14.63 -5.21 5.92
N ASP A 10 -13.92 -5.93 6.79
CA ASP A 10 -13.30 -5.36 8.00
C ASP A 10 -12.06 -4.52 7.68
N LEU A 11 -11.41 -4.75 6.52
CA LEU A 11 -10.27 -3.98 6.05
C LEU A 11 -10.74 -2.61 5.54
N THR A 12 -10.95 -1.65 6.44
CA THR A 12 -11.49 -0.32 6.13
C THR A 12 -10.49 0.80 6.41
N THR A 13 -10.66 1.93 5.74
CA THR A 13 -9.91 3.18 6.01
C THR A 13 -10.16 3.70 7.43
N SER A 14 -11.37 3.49 7.98
CA SER A 14 -11.69 3.78 9.38
C SER A 14 -10.91 2.89 10.36
N LEU A 15 -10.74 1.60 10.05
CA LEU A 15 -9.90 0.71 10.86
C LEU A 15 -8.43 1.14 10.78
N LEU A 16 -7.96 1.51 9.59
CA LEU A 16 -6.62 2.04 9.38
C LEU A 16 -6.36 3.30 10.23
N GLU A 17 -7.33 4.19 10.30
CA GLU A 17 -7.22 5.41 11.11
C GLU A 17 -7.19 5.10 12.60
N THR A 18 -8.16 4.31 13.08
CA THR A 18 -8.40 4.12 14.52
C THR A 18 -7.54 3.05 15.17
N ASN A 19 -7.12 2.03 14.43
CA ASN A 19 -6.29 0.94 14.93
C ASN A 19 -5.39 0.38 13.81
N PRO A 20 -4.29 1.07 13.48
CA PRO A 20 -3.36 0.66 12.42
C PRO A 20 -2.77 -0.74 12.64
N GLU A 21 -2.53 -1.15 13.89
CA GLU A 21 -2.01 -2.47 14.23
C GLU A 21 -3.01 -3.58 13.88
N LYS A 22 -4.28 -3.41 14.26
CA LYS A 22 -5.35 -4.35 13.90
C LYS A 22 -5.60 -4.36 12.39
N TYR A 23 -5.50 -3.21 11.73
CA TYR A 23 -5.54 -3.14 10.27
C TYR A 23 -4.42 -3.99 9.65
N ALA A 24 -3.17 -3.83 10.12
CA ALA A 24 -2.02 -4.59 9.63
C ALA A 24 -2.18 -6.09 9.86
N GLN A 25 -2.66 -6.51 11.03
CA GLN A 25 -2.93 -7.91 11.32
C GLN A 25 -4.03 -8.47 10.40
N THR A 26 -5.10 -7.72 10.18
CA THR A 26 -6.20 -8.11 9.28
C THR A 26 -5.68 -8.29 7.85
N LEU A 27 -4.88 -7.35 7.35
CA LEU A 27 -4.26 -7.45 6.03
C LEU A 27 -3.36 -8.68 5.93
N LYS A 28 -2.52 -8.93 6.94
CA LYS A 28 -1.62 -10.10 6.98
C LYS A 28 -2.40 -11.42 6.93
N ASP A 29 -3.45 -11.53 7.73
CA ASP A 29 -4.29 -12.74 7.77
C ASP A 29 -4.95 -12.98 6.39
N LEU A 30 -5.46 -11.92 5.76
CA LEU A 30 -6.07 -12.00 4.43
C LEU A 30 -5.07 -12.35 3.32
N MET A 31 -3.81 -11.89 3.42
CA MET A 31 -2.76 -12.21 2.44
C MET A 31 -2.32 -13.67 2.49
N THR A 32 -2.36 -14.31 3.66
CA THR A 32 -2.01 -15.74 3.81
C THR A 32 -3.12 -16.70 3.36
N TRP A 33 -4.28 -16.16 2.96
CA TRP A 33 -5.42 -16.94 2.51
C TRP A 33 -5.35 -17.23 1.00
N GLY A 34 -5.32 -18.52 0.63
CA GLY A 34 -4.95 -19.01 -0.70
C GLY A 34 -5.65 -18.42 -1.94
N ASN A 35 -6.89 -17.92 -1.82
CA ASN A 35 -7.64 -17.26 -2.92
C ASN A 35 -8.03 -15.80 -2.61
N GLY A 36 -7.50 -15.20 -1.54
CA GLY A 36 -7.88 -13.86 -1.07
C GLY A 36 -7.30 -12.69 -1.85
N SER A 37 -6.29 -12.95 -2.68
CA SER A 37 -5.49 -11.91 -3.32
C SER A 37 -6.32 -10.93 -4.16
N HIS A 38 -7.30 -11.40 -4.93
CA HIS A 38 -8.12 -10.51 -5.76
C HIS A 38 -9.07 -9.64 -4.93
N ALA A 39 -9.77 -10.22 -3.95
CA ALA A 39 -10.69 -9.47 -3.11
C ALA A 39 -9.97 -8.43 -2.24
N VAL A 40 -8.77 -8.75 -1.74
CA VAL A 40 -7.92 -7.80 -1.01
C VAL A 40 -7.44 -6.68 -1.93
N LYS A 41 -6.99 -7.02 -3.14
CA LYS A 41 -6.60 -6.03 -4.16
C LYS A 41 -7.73 -5.06 -4.46
N ASP A 42 -8.93 -5.56 -4.76
CA ASP A 42 -10.09 -4.73 -5.06
C ASP A 42 -10.42 -3.82 -3.87
N LYS A 43 -10.37 -4.38 -2.66
CA LYS A 43 -10.61 -3.64 -1.42
C LYS A 43 -9.60 -2.53 -1.21
N LEU A 44 -8.30 -2.79 -1.36
CA LEU A 44 -7.25 -1.79 -1.18
C LEU A 44 -7.35 -0.63 -2.18
N ASN A 45 -7.93 -0.89 -3.34
CA ASN A 45 -8.07 0.06 -4.45
C ASN A 45 -9.44 0.75 -4.50
N GLU A 46 -10.34 0.45 -3.57
CA GLU A 46 -11.58 1.19 -3.42
C GLU A 46 -11.28 2.67 -3.07
N LYS A 47 -12.20 3.58 -3.42
CA LYS A 47 -12.04 5.02 -3.20
C LYS A 47 -13.19 5.56 -2.36
N PRO A 48 -13.17 5.38 -1.03
CA PRO A 48 -14.24 5.84 -0.17
C PRO A 48 -14.35 7.37 -0.16
N TYR A 49 -15.56 7.89 0.03
CA TYR A 49 -15.78 9.34 0.01
C TYR A 49 -15.11 10.04 1.19
N GLU A 50 -15.10 9.40 2.37
CA GLU A 50 -14.56 9.93 3.62
C GLU A 50 -13.06 10.19 3.59
N THR A 51 -12.32 9.55 2.67
CA THR A 51 -10.90 9.80 2.41
C THR A 51 -10.68 10.78 1.26
N TRP A 52 -11.74 11.46 0.79
CA TRP A 52 -11.76 12.27 -0.44
C TRP A 52 -11.45 11.45 -1.70
N ASN A 53 -12.07 10.27 -1.80
CA ASN A 53 -11.86 9.32 -2.90
C ASN A 53 -10.40 8.86 -3.02
N SER A 54 -9.68 8.83 -1.91
CA SER A 54 -8.33 8.27 -1.80
C SER A 54 -8.41 6.79 -1.46
N ASN A 55 -7.61 5.97 -2.13
CA ASN A 55 -7.51 4.55 -1.80
C ASN A 55 -6.78 4.30 -0.48
N HIS A 56 -6.66 3.04 -0.06
CA HIS A 56 -6.08 2.69 1.23
C HIS A 56 -4.62 3.13 1.40
N LEU A 57 -3.84 3.12 0.30
CA LEU A 57 -2.43 3.50 0.30
C LEU A 57 -2.30 5.00 0.54
N PHE A 58 -3.13 5.77 -0.15
CA PHE A 58 -3.17 7.22 0.00
C PHE A 58 -3.75 7.61 1.37
N ALA A 59 -4.77 6.91 1.85
CA ALA A 59 -5.30 7.06 3.21
C ALA A 59 -4.18 6.84 4.26
N LEU A 60 -3.37 5.79 4.13
CA LEU A 60 -2.18 5.58 4.98
C LEU A 60 -1.26 6.80 4.96
N SER A 61 -0.93 7.34 3.77
CA SER A 61 -0.05 8.51 3.65
C SER A 61 -0.55 9.76 4.37
N ARG A 62 -1.88 9.92 4.51
CA ARG A 62 -2.50 11.03 5.28
C ARG A 62 -2.32 10.88 6.80
N LEU A 63 -1.93 9.70 7.27
CA LEU A 63 -1.73 9.37 8.68
C LEU A 63 -0.26 9.26 9.10
N VAL A 64 0.68 9.32 8.15
CA VAL A 64 2.11 9.12 8.48
C VAL A 64 2.70 10.36 9.11
N GLY A 65 3.27 10.21 10.30
CA GLY A 65 3.79 11.31 11.09
C GLY A 65 2.69 12.06 11.86
N THR A 66 3.12 13.03 12.65
CA THR A 66 2.23 13.73 13.58
C THR A 66 1.48 14.84 12.86
N LEU A 67 0.21 15.07 13.22
CA LEU A 67 -0.54 16.21 12.73
C LEU A 67 0.18 17.51 13.09
N ASN A 68 0.25 18.45 12.14
CA ASN A 68 0.96 19.70 12.39
C ASN A 68 0.42 20.41 13.65
N PRO A 69 1.31 21.02 14.46
CA PRO A 69 0.93 21.62 15.74
C PRO A 69 -0.14 22.69 15.62
N ASP A 70 -0.16 23.44 14.51
CA ASP A 70 -1.15 24.49 14.27
C ASP A 70 -2.58 23.96 14.29
N VAL A 71 -2.85 22.80 13.70
CA VAL A 71 -4.19 22.20 13.76
C VAL A 71 -4.39 21.43 15.06
N ARG A 72 -3.38 20.70 15.52
CA ARG A 72 -3.46 19.84 16.70
C ARG A 72 -3.78 20.64 17.97
N ASP A 73 -3.08 21.75 18.18
CA ASP A 73 -3.04 22.44 19.48
C ASP A 73 -4.10 23.54 19.59
N ARG A 74 -4.69 23.99 18.47
CA ARG A 74 -5.72 25.05 18.46
C ARG A 74 -7.07 24.63 19.00
N GLY A 75 -7.36 23.33 19.07
CA GLY A 75 -8.67 22.82 19.52
C GLY A 75 -9.87 23.23 18.64
N GLU A 76 -9.61 23.82 17.48
CA GLU A 76 -10.63 24.33 16.55
C GLU A 76 -11.35 23.20 15.78
N TYR A 77 -10.76 22.00 15.73
CA TYR A 77 -11.25 20.87 14.94
C TYR A 77 -11.56 19.68 15.85
N PRO A 78 -12.84 19.42 16.14
CA PRO A 78 -13.26 18.21 16.85
C PRO A 78 -12.80 16.93 16.15
N ILE A 79 -12.70 15.85 16.94
CA ILE A 79 -12.62 14.49 16.43
C ILE A 79 -13.80 14.26 15.46
N ASP A 80 -13.55 13.58 14.33
CA ASP A 80 -14.50 13.22 13.26
C ASP A 80 -14.80 14.32 12.23
N THR A 81 -14.07 15.43 12.27
CA THR A 81 -14.24 16.50 11.27
C THR A 81 -13.52 16.25 9.96
N PHE A 82 -12.44 15.44 9.98
CA PHE A 82 -11.69 15.05 8.79
C PHE A 82 -10.98 13.71 9.01
N TYR A 83 -10.60 13.05 7.91
CA TYR A 83 -9.83 11.80 7.97
C TYR A 83 -8.44 12.04 8.57
N GLY A 84 -8.14 11.34 9.66
CA GLY A 84 -6.93 11.49 10.46
C GLY A 84 -7.15 12.23 11.78
N SER A 85 -8.32 12.81 12.00
CA SER A 85 -8.67 13.48 13.27
C SER A 85 -8.78 12.50 14.45
N ARG A 86 -9.04 11.21 14.21
CA ARG A 86 -9.00 10.16 15.25
C ARG A 86 -7.58 9.65 15.54
N ASN A 87 -6.59 10.07 14.76
CA ASN A 87 -5.21 9.62 14.86
C ASN A 87 -4.25 10.81 14.72
N VAL A 88 -4.28 11.67 15.74
CA VAL A 88 -3.52 12.93 15.79
C VAL A 88 -2.01 12.69 15.86
N GLU A 89 -1.58 11.72 16.67
CA GLU A 89 -0.17 11.33 16.78
C GLU A 89 0.36 10.66 15.51
N GLY A 90 -0.55 10.06 14.73
CA GLY A 90 -0.27 9.43 13.45
C GLY A 90 0.40 8.07 13.60
N ILE A 91 0.82 7.54 12.46
CA ILE A 91 1.54 6.27 12.33
C ILE A 91 3.03 6.59 12.21
N SER A 92 3.86 5.87 12.95
CA SER A 92 5.31 6.01 12.86
C SER A 92 5.79 5.70 11.44
N THR A 93 6.84 6.39 10.99
CA THR A 93 7.38 6.18 9.63
C THR A 93 7.77 4.71 9.38
N LYS A 94 8.37 4.05 10.36
CA LYS A 94 8.76 2.63 10.26
C LYS A 94 7.55 1.72 10.05
N ASP A 95 6.48 1.92 10.82
CA ASP A 95 5.28 1.10 10.73
C ASP A 95 4.51 1.40 9.44
N ALA A 96 4.46 2.67 9.04
CA ALA A 96 3.85 3.09 7.79
C ALA A 96 4.56 2.50 6.56
N ILE A 97 5.90 2.48 6.52
CA ILE A 97 6.66 1.82 5.44
C ILE A 97 6.36 0.32 5.41
N THR A 98 6.32 -0.32 6.58
CA THR A 98 5.99 -1.75 6.68
C THR A 98 4.60 -2.04 6.13
N LEU A 99 3.62 -1.23 6.53
CA LEU A 99 2.24 -1.38 6.10
C LEU A 99 2.04 -1.06 4.61
N LEU A 100 2.72 -0.04 4.09
CA LEU A 100 2.71 0.29 2.66
C LEU A 100 3.25 -0.87 1.82
N LYS A 101 4.38 -1.48 2.23
CA LYS A 101 4.92 -2.67 1.55
C LYS A 101 3.92 -3.82 1.53
N MET A 102 3.19 -4.05 2.63
CA MET A 102 2.14 -5.06 2.69
C MET A 102 1.00 -4.76 1.71
N MET A 103 0.54 -3.50 1.66
CA MET A 103 -0.52 -3.08 0.73
C MET A 103 -0.09 -3.24 -0.73
N LEU A 104 1.13 -2.84 -1.07
CA LEU A 104 1.70 -3.00 -2.42
C LEU A 104 1.79 -4.48 -2.81
N ASN A 105 2.33 -5.32 -1.93
CA ASN A 105 2.43 -6.77 -2.16
C ASN A 105 1.06 -7.44 -2.31
N ALA A 106 0.01 -6.86 -1.73
CA ALA A 106 -1.37 -7.30 -1.86
C ALA A 106 -2.10 -6.71 -3.09
N GLY A 107 -1.40 -6.00 -3.99
CA GLY A 107 -1.95 -5.47 -5.23
C GLY A 107 -2.50 -4.05 -5.14
N GLY A 108 -2.19 -3.33 -4.07
CA GLY A 108 -2.53 -1.92 -3.91
C GLY A 108 -1.87 -1.03 -4.98
N ASP A 109 -2.65 -0.14 -5.58
CA ASP A 109 -2.21 0.79 -6.62
C ASP A 109 -1.72 2.10 -5.99
N ILE A 110 -0.41 2.31 -6.01
CA ILE A 110 0.21 3.54 -5.50
C ILE A 110 0.03 4.75 -6.44
N THR A 111 -0.26 4.48 -7.72
CA THR A 111 -0.41 5.50 -8.76
C THR A 111 -1.83 6.07 -8.82
N ALA A 112 -2.76 5.45 -8.08
CA ALA A 112 -4.14 5.88 -7.99
C ALA A 112 -4.23 7.36 -7.56
N LYS A 113 -5.06 8.10 -8.29
CA LYS A 113 -5.32 9.51 -8.02
C LYS A 113 -6.51 9.73 -7.11
N ASP A 114 -6.46 10.78 -6.30
CA ASP A 114 -7.56 11.23 -5.43
C ASP A 114 -8.58 12.10 -6.18
N PHE A 115 -9.51 12.72 -5.44
CA PHE A 115 -10.52 13.63 -5.99
C PHE A 115 -9.93 14.86 -6.71
N TYR A 116 -8.72 15.29 -6.36
CA TYR A 116 -8.04 16.45 -6.96
C TYR A 116 -7.10 16.07 -8.11
N ASP A 117 -7.24 14.84 -8.64
CA ASP A 117 -6.37 14.27 -9.68
C ASP A 117 -4.88 14.22 -9.26
N LYS A 118 -4.61 14.14 -7.96
CA LYS A 118 -3.27 14.00 -7.40
C LYS A 118 -2.97 12.57 -7.04
N ASN A 119 -1.77 12.11 -7.37
CA ASN A 119 -1.25 10.85 -6.85
C ASN A 119 -0.58 11.03 -5.48
N LEU A 120 -0.23 9.91 -4.86
CA LEU A 120 0.31 9.85 -3.51
C LEU A 120 1.64 10.63 -3.36
N LEU A 121 2.52 10.58 -4.36
CA LEU A 121 3.81 11.28 -4.33
C LEU A 121 3.64 12.81 -4.44
N GLU A 122 2.76 13.28 -5.34
CA GLU A 122 2.42 14.69 -5.46
C GLU A 122 1.87 15.24 -4.14
N TYR A 123 0.97 14.49 -3.49
CA TYR A 123 0.43 14.87 -2.19
C TYR A 123 1.50 14.96 -1.10
N LEU A 124 2.44 14.02 -1.04
CA LEU A 124 3.48 14.05 -0.01
C LEU A 124 4.46 15.21 -0.19
N LYS A 125 4.76 15.61 -1.42
CA LYS A 125 5.67 16.74 -1.70
C LYS A 125 5.01 18.09 -1.44
N ASP A 126 3.74 18.24 -1.85
CA ASP A 126 3.05 19.53 -1.83
C ASP A 126 2.03 19.67 -0.70
N GLY A 127 1.85 18.64 0.13
CA GLY A 127 0.73 18.51 1.07
C GLY A 127 0.59 19.66 2.06
N HIS A 128 1.71 20.27 2.49
CA HIS A 128 1.72 21.43 3.37
C HIS A 128 1.24 22.73 2.69
N MET A 129 1.34 22.82 1.36
CA MET A 129 0.80 23.92 0.57
C MET A 129 -0.68 23.70 0.22
N ILE A 130 -1.10 22.44 0.13
CA ILE A 130 -2.44 22.04 -0.32
C ILE A 130 -3.43 21.93 0.84
N SER A 131 -2.97 21.54 2.03
CA SER A 131 -3.82 21.24 3.17
C SER A 131 -3.25 21.78 4.47
N ARG A 132 -4.13 22.40 5.28
CA ARG A 132 -3.81 22.73 6.67
C ARG A 132 -3.68 21.48 7.55
N PHE A 133 -4.15 20.31 7.10
CA PHE A 133 -4.11 19.04 7.84
C PHE A 133 -2.88 18.20 7.49
N TYR A 134 -1.80 18.83 7.04
CA TYR A 134 -0.56 18.13 6.71
C TYR A 134 0.09 17.50 7.96
N ARG A 135 0.92 16.49 7.72
CA ARG A 135 1.69 15.76 8.74
C ARG A 135 3.16 16.18 8.70
N THR A 136 3.82 16.13 9.85
CA THR A 136 5.26 16.40 10.04
C THR A 136 5.99 15.13 10.46
N GLY A 137 7.30 15.02 10.18
CA GLY A 137 8.12 13.87 10.60
C GLY A 137 7.97 12.64 9.70
N ASN A 138 7.51 12.84 8.46
CA ASN A 138 7.25 11.80 7.47
C ASN A 138 8.30 11.79 6.34
N GLU A 139 9.44 12.47 6.49
CA GLU A 139 10.42 12.69 5.42
C GLU A 139 11.03 11.38 4.91
N GLU A 140 11.30 10.43 5.81
CA GLU A 140 11.78 9.09 5.42
C GLU A 140 10.71 8.29 4.66
N TYR A 141 9.43 8.40 5.05
CA TYR A 141 8.33 7.76 4.32
C TYR A 141 8.17 8.35 2.92
N THR A 142 8.25 9.68 2.79
CA THR A 142 8.19 10.37 1.50
C THR A 142 9.33 9.94 0.58
N ARG A 143 10.58 9.84 1.09
CA ARG A 143 11.71 9.30 0.32
C ARG A 143 11.52 7.85 -0.10
N PHE A 144 10.93 7.03 0.77
CA PHE A 144 10.62 5.63 0.44
C PHE A 144 9.57 5.56 -0.70
N VAL A 145 8.49 6.33 -0.61
CA VAL A 145 7.48 6.42 -1.67
C VAL A 145 8.11 6.88 -2.99
N GLU A 146 8.95 7.91 -2.97
CA GLU A 146 9.65 8.39 -4.16
C GLU A 146 10.50 7.28 -4.80
N THR A 147 11.20 6.49 -3.99
CA THR A 147 11.92 5.30 -4.46
C THR A 147 10.99 4.29 -5.14
N VAL A 148 9.80 4.04 -4.58
CA VAL A 148 8.81 3.11 -5.17
C VAL A 148 8.30 3.62 -6.53
N PHE A 149 8.07 4.93 -6.69
CA PHE A 149 7.62 5.51 -7.96
C PHE A 149 8.71 5.57 -9.04
N THR A 150 9.97 5.71 -8.62
CA THR A 150 11.12 5.83 -9.53
C THR A 150 11.75 4.49 -9.89
N SER A 151 11.52 3.46 -9.06
CA SER A 151 11.88 2.09 -9.41
C SER A 151 10.93 1.64 -10.52
N GLU A 152 11.42 1.56 -11.76
CA GLU A 152 10.69 0.89 -12.84
C GLU A 152 10.22 -0.50 -12.37
N PRO A 153 9.05 -0.99 -12.81
CA PRO A 153 8.72 -2.38 -12.58
C PRO A 153 9.84 -3.21 -13.19
N CYS A 154 10.59 -3.91 -12.34
CA CYS A 154 11.61 -4.85 -12.79
C CYS A 154 10.87 -5.92 -13.60
N ASN A 155 10.87 -5.77 -14.94
CA ASN A 155 10.36 -6.77 -15.85
C ASN A 155 11.22 -8.02 -15.66
N VAL A 156 10.73 -8.99 -14.91
CA VAL A 156 11.33 -10.35 -14.84
C VAL A 156 10.99 -11.12 -16.12
N SER A 157 11.10 -10.48 -17.29
CA SER A 157 10.87 -11.10 -18.60
C SER A 157 12.04 -10.97 -19.57
N ASP A 158 13.12 -10.26 -19.24
CA ASP A 158 14.32 -10.19 -20.09
C ASP A 158 15.52 -10.87 -19.43
N SER A 159 15.48 -12.21 -19.40
CA SER A 159 16.67 -13.07 -19.57
C SER A 159 16.23 -14.54 -19.64
N CYS A 160 15.51 -14.88 -20.70
CA CYS A 160 15.29 -16.27 -21.11
C CYS A 160 15.44 -16.41 -22.63
N GLU A 161 16.43 -15.78 -23.25
CA GLU A 161 16.91 -16.20 -24.57
C GLU A 161 18.41 -15.94 -24.70
N GLU A 162 19.22 -16.94 -24.38
CA GLU A 162 20.38 -17.27 -25.20
C GLU A 162 20.50 -18.80 -25.31
N GLY A 163 20.14 -19.30 -26.49
CA GLY A 163 20.88 -20.34 -27.20
C GLY A 163 21.03 -21.69 -26.52
N ILE A 164 20.09 -22.59 -26.82
CA ILE A 164 20.38 -24.03 -26.89
C ILE A 164 21.41 -24.25 -28.02
N PRO A 165 22.61 -24.80 -27.76
CA PRO A 165 23.36 -25.43 -28.83
C PRO A 165 22.74 -26.81 -29.09
N VAL A 166 22.15 -26.95 -30.27
CA VAL A 166 21.81 -28.24 -30.88
C VAL A 166 23.13 -28.99 -31.08
N VAL A 167 23.38 -30.01 -30.25
CA VAL A 167 24.35 -31.06 -30.56
C VAL A 167 23.58 -32.25 -31.09
N ASP A 168 23.55 -32.33 -32.42
CA ASP A 168 23.13 -33.47 -33.19
C ASP A 168 24.26 -34.51 -33.14
N SER A 169 24.02 -35.65 -32.50
CA SER A 169 24.85 -36.86 -32.57
C SER A 169 24.04 -38.03 -32.03
N CYS A 170 23.23 -38.63 -32.90
CA CYS A 170 22.77 -40.00 -32.73
C CYS A 170 23.97 -40.95 -32.74
N GLU A 171 24.20 -41.71 -31.67
CA GLU A 171 24.63 -43.11 -31.78
C GLU A 171 23.99 -43.92 -30.65
N GLU A 172 23.29 -44.96 -31.07
CA GLU A 172 22.60 -45.96 -30.26
C GLU A 172 23.59 -46.86 -29.53
N GLY A 173 23.26 -47.29 -28.32
CA GLY A 173 24.06 -48.26 -27.58
C GLY A 173 23.39 -48.75 -26.31
N ILE A 174 22.54 -49.77 -26.48
CA ILE A 174 21.82 -50.52 -25.43
C ILE A 174 22.79 -51.10 -24.38
N PRO A 175 22.52 -51.01 -23.06
CA PRO A 175 23.28 -51.77 -22.06
C PRO A 175 22.79 -53.23 -22.01
N PRO A 176 23.69 -54.24 -21.91
CA PRO A 176 23.26 -55.61 -21.68
C PRO A 176 22.89 -55.81 -20.21
N GLU A 177 21.66 -56.26 -19.95
CA GLU A 177 21.35 -57.10 -18.79
C GLU A 177 21.94 -58.49 -19.03
N GLN A 178 22.86 -58.94 -18.15
CA GLN A 178 22.80 -60.19 -17.38
C GLN A 178 23.77 -60.11 -16.19
#